data_AF-A0A970BN48-F1
#
_entry.id   AF-A0A970BN48-F1
#
_cell.length_a   1.000
_cell.length_b   1.000
_cell.length_c   1.000
_cell.angle_alpha   90.00
_cell.angle_beta   90.00
_cell.angle_gamma   90.00
#
_symmetry.space_group_name_H-M   'P 1'
#
loop_
_entity.id
_entity.type
_entity.pdbx_description
1 polymer ?
#
loop_
_entity_poly.entity_id
_entity_poly.type
_entity_poly.pdbx_seq_one_letter_code
_entity_poly.pdbx_strand_id
1 'polypeptide(L)' 'MGRQKLIMDADAIRRALTRIAHEIVERNKGVKDLVLVGIISRGVPLARRLAA' A
#
# COMPACT_ATOMS: atom_id res chain seq x y z
N MET A 1 7.51 11.42 -29.47
CA MET A 1 7.74 10.86 -28.12
C MET A 1 6.86 11.59 -27.12
N GLY A 2 5.89 10.92 -26.51
CA GLY A 2 5.05 11.51 -25.48
C GLY A 2 5.84 11.73 -24.19
N ARG A 3 5.74 12.92 -23.58
CA ARG A 3 6.38 13.22 -22.30
C ARG A 3 5.73 12.37 -21.20
N GLN A 4 6.49 11.46 -20.60
CA GLN A 4 6.01 10.66 -19.48
C GLN A 4 5.93 11.54 -18.24
N LYS A 5 4.74 11.64 -17.64
CA LYS A 5 4.51 12.41 -16.41
C LYS A 5 4.57 11.46 -15.22
N LEU A 6 5.44 11.76 -14.25
CA LEU A 6 5.45 11.06 -12.97
C LEU A 6 4.19 11.44 -12.19
N ILE A 7 3.37 10.44 -11.84
CA ILE A 7 2.14 10.63 -11.07
C ILE A 7 2.42 10.59 -9.57
N MET A 8 3.27 9.66 -9.13
CA MET A 8 3.69 9.51 -7.75
C MET A 8 5.19 9.22 -7.71
N ASP A 9 5.93 10.02 -6.95
CA ASP A 9 7.31 9.74 -6.58
C ASP A 9 7.36 8.73 -5.40
N ALA A 10 8.58 8.37 -5.00
CA ALA A 10 8.80 7.39 -3.94
C ALA A 10 8.18 7.83 -2.60
N ASP A 11 8.29 9.11 -2.26
CA ASP A 11 7.76 9.64 -1.00
C ASP A 11 6.24 9.69 -1.02
N ALA A 12 5.62 10.03 -2.15
CA ALA A 12 4.18 9.97 -2.33
C ALA A 12 3.66 8.54 -2.18
N ILE A 13 4.36 7.54 -2.75
CA ILE A 13 4.00 6.12 -2.57
C ILE A 13 4.13 5.72 -1.09
N ARG A 14 5.22 6.12 -0.42
CA ARG A 14 5.42 5.81 1.01
C ARG A 14 4.31 6.39 1.87
N ARG A 15 3.97 7.67 1.70
CA ARG A 15 2.87 8.33 2.42
C ARG A 15 1.52 7.65 2.15
N ALA A 16 1.26 7.28 0.89
CA ALA A 16 0.04 6.59 0.53
C ALA A 16 -0.07 5.21 1.21
N LEU A 17 1.02 4.45 1.26
CA LEU A 17 1.05 3.15 1.94
C LEU A 17 0.82 3.29 3.44
N THR A 18 1.46 4.26 4.10
CA THR A 18 1.22 4.53 5.54
C THR A 18 -0.24 4.89 5.81
N ARG A 19 -0.85 5.74 4.97
CA ARG A 19 -2.27 6.09 5.09
C ARG A 19 -3.17 4.86 4.94
N ILE A 20 -2.92 4.03 3.94
CA ILE A 20 -3.69 2.79 3.71
C ILE A 20 -3.56 1.84 4.90
N ALA A 21 -2.36 1.71 5.49
CA ALA A 21 -2.14 0.85 6.65
C ALA A 21 -2.99 1.31 7.86
N HIS A 22 -3.01 2.61 8.17
CA HIS A 22 -3.86 3.15 9.23
C HIS A 22 -5.34 2.93 8.95
N GLU A 23 -5.80 3.20 7.73
CA GLU A 23 -7.20 2.98 7.33
C GLU A 23 -7.62 1.50 7.47
N ILE A 24 -6.73 0.56 7.15
CA ILE A 24 -6.98 -0.88 7.34
C ILE A 24 -7.17 -1.19 8.83
N VAL A 25 -6.26 -0.73 9.69
CA VAL A 25 -6.32 -1.00 11.14
C VAL A 25 -7.57 -0.39 11.78
N GLU A 26 -7.87 0.86 11.45
CA GLU A 26 -9.03 1.59 11.98
C GLU A 26 -10.35 0.92 11.57
N ARG A 27 -10.50 0.56 10.28
CA ARG A 27 -11.71 -0.09 9.77
C ARG A 27 -11.94 -1.48 10.38
N ASN A 28 -10.87 -2.23 10.64
CA ASN A 28 -10.96 -3.58 11.19
C ASN A 28 -10.87 -3.63 12.73
N LYS A 29 -10.72 -2.48 13.39
CA LYS A 29 -10.57 -2.35 14.86
C LYS A 29 -9.41 -3.18 15.42
N GLY A 30 -8.31 -3.22 14.67
CA GLY A 30 -7.14 -4.04 14.96
C GLY A 30 -6.78 -4.98 13.82
N VAL A 31 -5.84 -5.88 14.10
CA VAL A 31 -5.20 -6.76 13.09
C VAL A 31 -5.30 -8.25 13.41
N LYS A 32 -6.04 -8.61 14.47
CA LYS A 32 -6.04 -9.97 15.03
C LYS A 32 -6.44 -11.04 14.01
N ASP A 33 -7.48 -10.77 13.22
CA ASP A 33 -8.05 -11.71 12.24
C ASP A 33 -7.95 -11.15 10.80
N LEU A 34 -6.88 -10.39 10.53
CA LEU A 34 -6.66 -9.70 9.25
C LEU A 34 -5.58 -10.40 8.43
N VAL A 35 -5.84 -10.60 7.13
CA VAL A 35 -4.85 -11.10 6.16
C VAL A 35 -4.73 -10.13 4.99
N LEU A 36 -3.50 -9.91 4.52
CA LEU A 36 -3.22 -9.18 3.30
C LEU A 36 -2.88 -10.15 2.16
N VAL A 37 -3.61 -10.04 1.04
CA VAL A 37 -3.36 -10.83 -0.17
C VAL A 37 -2.90 -9.90 -1.29
N GLY A 38 -1.64 -10.03 -1.70
CA GLY A 38 -1.09 -9.28 -2.83
C GLY A 38 -1.47 -9.91 -4.16
N ILE A 39 -2.30 -9.24 -4.96
CA ILE A 39 -2.71 -9.69 -6.30
C ILE A 39 -1.86 -8.97 -7.36
N ILE A 40 -1.52 -9.65 -8.47
CA ILE A 40 -0.65 -9.15 -9.55
C ILE A 40 0.84 -9.11 -9.12
N SER A 41 1.75 -9.10 -10.09
CA SER A 41 3.22 -9.10 -9.90
C SER A 41 3.74 -8.06 -8.90
N ARG A 42 3.11 -6.88 -8.81
CA ARG A 42 3.50 -5.81 -7.87
C ARG A 42 2.65 -5.74 -6.60
N GLY A 43 1.60 -6.56 -6.46
CA GLY A 43 0.78 -6.58 -5.26
C GLY A 43 1.47 -7.24 -4.08
N VAL A 44 2.24 -8.30 -4.31
CA VAL A 44 3.00 -9.01 -3.26
C VAL A 44 3.97 -8.09 -2.50
N PRO A 45 4.85 -7.30 -3.16
CA PRO A 45 5.72 -6.38 -2.43
C PRO A 45 4.95 -5.25 -1.74
N LEU A 46 3.81 -4.79 -2.26
CA LEU A 46 2.99 -3.78 -1.59
C LEU A 46 2.31 -4.34 -0.33
N ALA A 47 1.75 -5.55 -0.41
CA ALA A 47 1.17 -6.24 0.74
C ALA A 47 2.22 -6.45 1.85
N ARG A 48 3.45 -6.84 1.49
CA ARG A 48 4.56 -6.94 2.44
C ARG A 48 4.92 -5.61 3.07
N ARG A 49 4.91 -4.50 2.30
CA ARG A 49 5.16 -3.15 2.83
C ARG A 49 4.07 -2.66 3.77
N LEU A 50 2.82 -3.05 3.53
CA LEU A 50 1.69 -2.71 4.41
C LEU A 50 1.70 -3.51 5.72
N ALA A 51 2.34 -4.68 5.75
CA ALA A 51 2.46 -5.54 6.92
C ALA A 51 3.68 -5.25 7.81
N ALA A 52 4.59 -4.38 7.37
CA ALA A 52 5.84 -4.03 8.06
C ALA A 52 5.62 -2.93 9.09
#